data_AF-A0A814FRH7-F1
#
_entry.id   AF-A0A814FRH7-F1
#
_cell.length_a   1.000
_cell.length_b   1.000
_cell.length_c   1.000
_cell.angle_alpha   90.00
_cell.angle_beta   90.00
_cell.angle_gamma   90.00
#
_symmetry.space_group_name_H-M   'P 1'
#
loop_
_entity.id
_entity.type
_entity.pdbx_description
1 polymer ?
#
loop_
_entity_poly.entity_id
_entity_poly.type
_entity_poly.pdbx_seq_one_letter_code
_entity_poly.pdbx_strand_id
1 'polypeptide(L)'
;MFNTQTQSTILALASIIGWGYMLFFVMAFRLTGPFIVIIHQMLFNDVLRFCIIYMVFLAGFSQAFFILFNNNDSSGFLKSVKLCFAAMLGDFDIDYFAETTFQYLNQTPVATTTTDTQRGGGLKTVIQLA
;
A
#
# COMPACT_ATOMS: atom_id res chain seq x y z
N MET A 1 12.60 -22.25 -18.44
CA MET A 1 11.15 -22.52 -18.63
C MET A 1 10.36 -22.65 -17.32
N PHE A 2 10.93 -22.42 -16.14
CA PHE A 2 10.18 -22.04 -14.93
C PHE A 2 11.03 -21.04 -14.13
N ASN A 3 10.42 -19.98 -13.59
CA ASN A 3 11.11 -18.95 -12.83
C ASN A 3 11.41 -19.48 -11.42
N THR A 4 12.70 -19.65 -11.10
CA THR A 4 13.15 -20.18 -9.80
C THR A 4 12.68 -19.32 -8.62
N GLN A 5 12.47 -18.02 -8.84
CA GLN A 5 11.93 -17.11 -7.82
C GLN A 5 10.48 -17.46 -7.48
N THR A 6 9.64 -17.65 -8.50
CA THR A 6 8.23 -18.03 -8.32
C THR A 6 8.10 -19.37 -7.61
N GLN A 7 8.96 -20.35 -7.94
CA GLN A 7 8.97 -21.64 -7.27
C GLN A 7 9.28 -21.50 -5.77
N SER A 8 10.32 -20.74 -5.42
CA SER A 8 10.69 -20.50 -4.02
C SER A 8 9.60 -19.80 -3.23
N THR A 9 8.91 -18.82 -3.82
CA THR A 9 7.79 -18.12 -3.17
C THR A 9 6.63 -19.06 -2.88
N ILE A 10 6.25 -19.91 -3.85
CA ILE A 10 5.14 -20.86 -3.68
C ILE A 10 5.50 -21.92 -2.64
N LEU A 11 6.75 -22.41 -2.62
CA LEU A 11 7.22 -23.36 -1.63
C LEU A 11 7.21 -22.78 -0.21
N ALA A 12 7.65 -21.53 -0.04
CA ALA A 12 7.60 -20.85 1.24
C ALA A 12 6.15 -20.69 1.75
N LEU A 13 5.24 -20.27 0.86
CA LEU A 13 3.81 -20.14 1.18
C LEU A 13 3.19 -21.50 1.56
N ALA A 14 3.49 -22.54 0.79
CA ALA A 14 3.03 -23.90 1.05
C ALA A 14 3.54 -24.44 2.39
N SER A 15 4.77 -24.11 2.77
CA SER A 15 5.32 -24.50 4.07
C SER A 15 4.56 -23.84 5.22
N ILE A 16 4.36 -22.52 5.17
CA ILE A 16 3.62 -21.76 6.20
C ILE A 16 2.19 -22.30 6.36
N ILE A 17 1.50 -22.53 5.24
CA ILE A 17 0.16 -23.10 5.23
C ILE A 17 0.18 -24.55 5.77
N GLY A 18 1.19 -25.34 5.42
CA GLY A 18 1.38 -26.70 5.91
C GLY A 18 1.56 -26.78 7.42
N TRP A 19 2.34 -25.87 8.02
CA TRP A 19 2.44 -25.75 9.48
C TRP A 19 1.10 -25.39 10.13
N GLY A 20 0.32 -24.50 9.49
CA GLY A 20 -1.05 -24.21 9.91
C GLY A 20 -1.97 -25.44 9.86
N TYR A 21 -1.87 -26.24 8.80
CA TYR A 21 -2.65 -27.49 8.68
C TYR A 21 -2.20 -28.59 9.66
N MET A 22 -0.94 -28.61 10.09
CA MET A 22 -0.48 -29.56 11.11
C MET A 22 -1.22 -29.36 12.44
N LEU A 23 -1.60 -28.12 12.80
CA LEU A 23 -2.39 -27.84 14.01
C LEU A 23 -3.78 -28.50 13.97
N PHE A 24 -4.36 -28.68 12.78
CA PHE A 24 -5.61 -29.43 12.60
C PHE A 24 -5.43 -30.92 12.92
N PHE A 25 -4.27 -31.52 12.59
CA PHE A 25 -4.00 -32.93 12.87
C PHE A 25 -3.82 -33.21 14.38
N VAL A 26 -3.28 -32.25 15.15
CA VAL A 26 -3.11 -32.38 16.61
C VAL A 26 -4.46 -32.49 17.35
N MET A 27 -5.57 -32.10 16.70
CA MET A 27 -6.93 -32.26 17.22
C MET A 27 -7.35 -33.73 17.42
N ALA A 28 -6.70 -34.69 16.75
CA ALA A 28 -7.02 -36.12 16.85
C ALA A 28 -6.62 -36.77 18.20
N PHE A 29 -5.83 -36.09 19.02
CA PHE A 29 -5.40 -36.61 20.32
C PHE A 29 -6.37 -36.17 21.43
N ARG A 30 -6.87 -37.14 22.21
CA ARG A 30 -7.87 -36.91 23.29
C ARG A 30 -7.38 -35.96 24.40
N LEU A 31 -6.07 -35.79 24.56
CA LEU A 31 -5.48 -34.87 25.54
C LEU A 31 -5.37 -33.41 25.03
N THR A 32 -5.15 -33.23 23.72
CA THR A 32 -4.90 -31.91 23.08
C THR A 32 -6.12 -31.35 22.35
N GLY A 33 -7.14 -32.17 22.09
CA GLY A 33 -8.36 -31.79 21.37
C GLY A 33 -9.04 -30.52 21.90
N PRO A 34 -9.32 -30.40 23.21
CA PRO A 34 -9.97 -29.20 23.77
C PRO A 34 -9.11 -27.93 23.63
N PHE A 35 -7.79 -28.05 23.80
CA PHE A 35 -6.86 -26.91 23.76
C PHE A 35 -6.80 -26.28 22.35
N ILE A 36 -6.63 -27.11 21.32
CA ILE A 36 -6.56 -26.66 19.93
C ILE A 36 -7.91 -26.11 19.44
N VAL A 37 -9.03 -26.72 19.85
CA VAL A 37 -10.37 -26.24 19.47
C VAL A 37 -10.64 -24.85 20.02
N ILE A 38 -10.23 -24.56 21.27
CA ILE A 38 -10.37 -23.22 21.86
C ILE A 38 -9.55 -22.18 21.08
N ILE A 39 -8.29 -22.50 20.76
CA ILE A 39 -7.41 -21.60 20.00
C ILE A 39 -7.95 -21.39 18.58
N HIS A 40 -8.40 -22.45 17.90
CA HIS A 40 -9.01 -22.34 16.58
C HIS A 40 -10.29 -21.49 16.60
N GLN A 41 -11.09 -21.57 17.66
CA GLN A 41 -12.32 -20.78 17.78
C GLN A 41 -12.03 -19.29 18.00
N MET A 42 -11.03 -18.96 18.82
CA MET A 42 -10.58 -17.58 18.99
C MET A 42 -9.91 -17.06 17.71
N LEU A 43 -9.06 -17.87 17.08
CA LEU A 43 -8.29 -17.45 15.91
C LEU A 43 -9.13 -17.32 14.64
N PHE A 44 -9.92 -18.33 14.27
CA PHE A 44 -10.70 -18.25 13.04
C PHE A 44 -11.90 -17.32 13.17
N ASN A 45 -12.66 -17.36 14.27
CA ASN A 45 -13.92 -16.62 14.32
C ASN A 45 -13.72 -15.12 14.61
N ASP A 46 -12.80 -14.77 15.52
CA ASP A 46 -12.58 -13.37 15.91
C ASP A 46 -11.72 -12.63 14.89
N VAL A 47 -10.57 -13.22 14.51
CA VAL A 47 -9.64 -12.58 13.58
C VAL A 47 -10.20 -12.50 12.16
N LEU A 48 -10.97 -13.49 11.67
CA LEU A 48 -11.58 -13.39 10.33
C LEU A 48 -12.61 -12.26 10.28
N ARG A 49 -13.43 -12.10 11.31
CA ARG A 49 -14.44 -11.02 11.35
C ARG A 49 -13.75 -9.65 11.38
N PHE A 50 -12.69 -9.52 12.16
CA PHE A 50 -11.86 -8.31 12.17
C PHE A 50 -11.21 -8.07 10.79
N CYS A 51 -10.69 -9.11 10.14
CA CYS A 51 -10.07 -9.02 8.82
C CYS A 51 -11.05 -8.55 7.74
N ILE A 52 -12.29 -9.06 7.72
CA ILE A 52 -13.30 -8.64 6.73
C ILE A 52 -13.61 -7.14 6.88
N ILE A 53 -13.85 -6.67 8.11
CA ILE A 53 -14.13 -5.26 8.38
C ILE A 53 -12.90 -4.40 8.03
N TYR A 54 -11.70 -4.87 8.38
CA TYR A 54 -10.44 -4.22 8.01
C TYR A 54 -10.29 -4.05 6.50
N MET A 55 -10.59 -5.09 5.70
CA MET A 55 -10.51 -5.01 4.23
C MET A 55 -11.49 -3.99 3.65
N VAL A 56 -12.70 -3.86 4.20
CA VAL A 56 -13.67 -2.85 3.77
C VAL A 56 -13.16 -1.43 4.06
N PHE A 57 -12.61 -1.20 5.26
CA PHE A 57 -12.01 0.09 5.60
C PHE A 57 -10.78 0.39 4.73
N LEU A 58 -9.90 -0.59 4.53
CA LEU A 58 -8.70 -0.46 3.71
C LEU A 58 -9.06 -0.07 2.27
N ALA A 59 -10.08 -0.70 1.67
CA ALA A 59 -10.56 -0.36 0.34
C ALA A 59 -11.13 1.08 0.28
N GLY A 60 -11.90 1.49 1.30
CA GLY A 60 -12.45 2.84 1.38
C GLY A 60 -11.38 3.92 1.50
N PHE A 61 -10.41 3.75 2.40
CA PHE A 61 -9.30 4.70 2.56
C PHE A 61 -8.33 4.69 1.37
N SER A 62 -8.08 3.53 0.77
CA SER A 62 -7.26 3.44 -0.45
C SER A 62 -7.84 4.27 -1.59
N GLN A 63 -9.16 4.36 -1.73
CA GLN A 63 -9.78 5.20 -2.76
C GLN A 63 -9.52 6.69 -2.53
N ALA A 64 -9.55 7.15 -1.28
CA ALA A 64 -9.22 8.53 -0.93
C ALA A 64 -7.75 8.84 -1.26
N PHE A 65 -6.82 7.94 -0.91
CA PHE A 65 -5.40 8.07 -1.26
C PHE A 65 -5.15 7.97 -2.77
N PHE A 66 -5.93 7.18 -3.51
CA PHE A 66 -5.81 7.09 -4.96
C PHE A 66 -6.11 8.44 -5.64
N ILE A 67 -7.15 9.14 -5.17
CA ILE A 67 -7.48 10.49 -5.67
C ILE A 67 -6.42 11.51 -5.24
N LEU A 68 -5.90 11.41 -4.01
CA LEU A 68 -4.88 12.32 -3.50
C LEU A 68 -3.56 12.22 -4.30
N PHE A 69 -3.17 11.01 -4.70
CA PHE A 69 -1.97 10.74 -5.47
C PHE A 69 -2.27 10.36 -6.93
N ASN A 70 -3.25 11.04 -7.57
CA ASN A 70 -3.61 10.94 -9.00
C ASN A 70 -2.45 11.16 -9.99
N ASN A 71 -1.45 10.28 -9.94
CA ASN A 71 -0.36 10.15 -10.86
C ASN A 71 -0.87 9.30 -12.03
N ASN A 72 -0.51 9.65 -13.27
CA ASN A 72 -0.93 8.95 -14.50
C ASN A 72 -0.32 7.53 -14.66
N ASP A 73 -0.05 6.85 -13.55
CA ASP A 73 0.56 5.53 -13.50
C ASP A 73 -0.53 4.46 -13.39
N SER A 74 -0.53 3.50 -14.32
CA SER A 74 -1.44 2.36 -14.35
C SER A 74 -1.42 1.52 -13.06
N SER A 75 -0.36 1.65 -12.26
CA SER A 75 -0.19 0.98 -10.96
C SER A 75 -0.61 1.81 -9.73
N GLY A 76 -1.16 3.01 -9.94
CA GLY A 76 -1.49 3.97 -8.88
C GLY A 76 -2.41 3.41 -7.78
N PHE A 77 -3.40 2.59 -8.15
CA PHE A 77 -4.31 1.99 -7.17
C PHE A 77 -3.58 1.03 -6.19
N LEU A 78 -2.73 0.13 -6.71
CA LEU A 78 -1.97 -0.80 -5.86
C LEU A 78 -1.00 -0.03 -4.94
N LYS A 79 -0.44 1.07 -5.42
CA LYS A 79 0.43 1.96 -4.64
C LYS A 79 -0.34 2.60 -3.48
N SER A 80 -1.55 3.09 -3.71
CA SER A 80 -2.41 3.65 -2.66
C SER A 80 -2.85 2.60 -1.64
N VAL A 81 -3.17 1.37 -2.07
CA VAL A 81 -3.48 0.26 -1.14
C VAL A 81 -2.28 -0.05 -0.27
N LYS A 82 -1.09 -0.19 -0.87
CA LYS A 82 0.15 -0.47 -0.14
C LYS A 82 0.45 0.63 0.88
N LEU A 83 0.33 1.90 0.48
CA LEU A 83 0.57 3.04 1.36
C LEU A 83 -0.43 3.07 2.52
N CYS A 84 -1.72 2.88 2.25
CA CYS A 84 -2.75 2.86 3.28
C CYS A 84 -2.55 1.70 4.28
N PHE A 85 -2.11 0.55 3.79
CA PHE A 85 -1.81 -0.61 4.63
C PHE A 85 -0.60 -0.34 5.55
N ALA A 86 0.51 0.13 4.97
CA ALA A 86 1.74 0.43 5.71
C ALA A 86 1.50 1.55 6.74
N ALA A 87 0.74 2.58 6.36
CA ALA A 87 0.22 3.62 7.24
C ALA A 87 -0.52 3.07 8.46
N MET A 88 -1.47 2.14 8.26
CA MET A 88 -2.21 1.55 9.38
C MET A 88 -1.34 0.64 10.27
N LEU A 89 -0.25 0.09 9.74
CA LEU A 89 0.75 -0.65 10.51
C LEU A 89 1.75 0.25 11.25
N GLY A 90 1.71 1.57 11.01
CA GLY A 90 2.66 2.53 11.57
C GLY A 90 3.98 2.64 10.78
N ASP A 91 4.11 1.90 9.68
CA ASP A 91 5.25 1.93 8.77
C ASP A 91 4.98 2.93 7.63
N PHE A 92 5.11 4.22 7.95
CA PHE A 92 4.86 5.29 6.99
C PHE A 92 6.13 5.66 6.22
N ASP A 93 6.13 5.42 4.91
CA ASP A 93 7.20 5.85 4.00
C ASP A 93 6.96 7.32 3.59
N ILE A 94 7.69 8.24 4.24
CA ILE A 94 7.58 9.69 4.00
C ILE A 94 8.24 10.07 2.68
N ASP A 95 9.24 9.32 2.23
CA ASP A 95 9.97 9.59 0.98
C ASP A 95 9.03 9.39 -0.22
N TYR A 96 8.16 8.38 -0.15
CA TYR A 96 7.11 8.14 -1.13
C TYR A 96 6.06 9.29 -1.20
N PHE A 97 5.72 9.87 -0.05
CA PHE A 97 4.82 11.02 0.03
C PHE A 97 5.49 12.29 -0.53
N ALA A 98 6.77 12.50 -0.21
CA ALA A 98 7.54 13.62 -0.68
C ALA A 98 7.66 13.59 -2.21
N GLU A 99 8.05 12.44 -2.78
CA GLU A 99 8.22 12.27 -4.22
C GLU A 99 6.93 12.56 -4.99
N THR A 100 5.79 12.07 -4.50
CA THR A 100 4.49 12.32 -5.13
C THR A 100 4.08 13.80 -5.04
N THR A 101 4.28 14.45 -3.90
CA THR A 101 3.97 15.88 -3.71
C THR A 101 4.83 16.79 -4.60
N PHE A 102 6.12 16.49 -4.74
CA PHE A 102 7.02 17.26 -5.60
C PHE A 102 6.65 17.17 -7.08
N GLN A 103 6.13 16.02 -7.55
CA GLN A 103 5.63 15.88 -8.92
C GLN A 103 4.41 16.78 -9.18
N TYR A 104 3.48 16.90 -8.22
CA TYR A 104 2.37 17.86 -8.34
C TYR A 104 2.84 19.31 -8.37
N LEU A 105 3.82 19.68 -7.55
CA LEU A 105 4.36 21.04 -7.51
C LEU A 105 5.15 21.42 -8.77
N ASN A 106 5.84 20.46 -9.40
CA ASN A 106 6.52 20.67 -10.68
C ASN A 106 5.55 20.73 -11.87
N GLN A 107 4.31 20.25 -11.69
CA GLN A 107 3.25 20.31 -12.70
C GLN A 107 2.36 21.54 -12.57
N THR A 108 2.26 22.14 -11.37
CA THR A 108 1.68 23.48 -11.26
C THR A 108 2.59 24.45 -11.99
N PRO A 109 2.09 25.31 -12.89
CA PRO A 109 2.86 26.44 -13.40
C PRO A 109 3.11 27.36 -12.22
N VAL A 110 4.19 27.09 -11.48
CA VAL A 110 4.80 28.08 -10.61
C VAL A 110 5.13 29.21 -11.57
N ALA A 111 4.49 30.36 -11.37
CA ALA A 111 4.94 31.60 -11.96
C ALA A 111 6.35 31.84 -11.44
N THR A 112 7.34 31.25 -12.10
CA THR A 112 8.73 31.63 -12.00
C THR A 112 8.76 33.04 -12.55
N THR A 113 8.63 34.00 -11.63
CA THR A 113 8.94 35.38 -11.93
C THR A 113 10.45 35.39 -12.15
N THR A 114 10.88 35.09 -13.37
CA THR A 114 12.24 35.39 -13.79
C THR A 114 12.34 36.91 -13.73
N THR A 115 12.96 37.42 -12.67
CA THR A 115 13.46 38.79 -12.66
C THR A 115 14.58 38.87 -13.68
N ASP A 116 14.21 38.91 -14.96
CA ASP A 116 15.12 39.32 -16.01
C ASP A 116 15.44 40.79 -15.77
N THR A 117 16.63 41.05 -15.21
CA THR A 117 17.25 42.37 -15.28
C THR A 117 17.62 42.62 -16.73
N GLN A 118 16.65 42.98 -17.57
CA GLN A 118 16.86 43.55 -18.89
C GLN A 118 17.32 45.00 -18.72
N ARG A 119 18.65 45.19 -18.63
CA ARG A 119 19.28 46.49 -18.84
C ARG A 119 19.04 46.90 -20.29
N GLY A 120 17.95 47.65 -20.50
CA GLY A 120 17.69 48.40 -21.72
C GLY A 120 16.56 47.85 -22.57
N GLY A 121 15.41 48.55 -22.52
CA GLY A 121 14.41 48.51 -23.59
C GLY A 121 13.10 47.79 -23.25
N GLY A 122 12.20 48.49 -22.55
CA GLY A 122 10.74 48.25 -22.57
C GLY A 122 10.24 47.01 -21.85
N LEU A 123 9.55 47.20 -20.72
CA LEU A 123 8.77 46.15 -20.05
C LEU A 123 7.78 45.52 -21.05
N LYS A 124 8.06 44.29 -21.49
CA LYS A 124 7.05 43.39 -22.03
C LYS A 124 6.82 42.30 -21.00
N THR A 125 5.79 42.47 -20.19
CA THR A 125 5.25 41.41 -19.33
C THR A 125 4.58 40.37 -20.25
N VAL A 126 5.28 39.28 -20.54
CA VAL A 126 4.71 38.15 -21.30
C VAL A 126 4.48 37.01 -20.32
N ILE A 127 3.22 36.81 -19.93
CA ILE A 127 2.80 35.61 -19.20
C ILE A 127 2.70 34.51 -20.26
N GLN A 128 3.77 33.72 -20.44
CA GLN A 128 3.71 32.53 -21.29
C GLN A 128 3.10 31.38 -20.49
N LEU A 129 1.83 31.07 -20.77
CA LEU A 129 1.17 29.82 -20.37
C LEU A 129 1.76 28.69 -21.22
N ALA A 130 2.62 27.88 -20.62
CA ALA A 130 2.99 26.56 -21.13
C ALA A 130 2.05 25.51 -20.55
#